data_AF-A0A328F709-F1
#
_entry.id   AF-A0A328F709-F1
#
_cell.length_a   1.000
_cell.length_b   1.000
_cell.length_c   1.000
_cell.angle_alpha   90.00
_cell.angle_beta   90.00
_cell.angle_gamma   90.00
#
_symmetry.space_group_name_H-M   'P 1'
#
loop_
_entity.id
_entity.type
_entity.pdbx_description
1 polymer ?
#
loop_
_entity_poly.entity_id
_entity_poly.type
_entity_poly.pdbx_seq_one_letter_code
_entity_poly.pdbx_strand_id
1 'polypeptide(L)'
;MFDTHSHILYGMDDGSKRLSHSLGFAKQALKQGVHTLFATPHCYDGVYNCTKADILEACRRFSHDLSAAGLPLEVLPGAEIRVNHDLIEVFDNGDLLTLNNAGAYLLIELPLHLYLRLKLKNY
;
A
#
# COMPACT_ATOMS: atom_id res chain seq x y z
N MET A 1 -9.84 11.56 12.22
CA MET A 1 -8.97 10.41 12.56
C MET A 1 -8.17 10.02 11.32
N PHE A 2 -6.98 9.47 11.51
CA PHE A 2 -6.14 8.91 10.44
C PHE A 2 -6.21 7.39 10.46
N ASP A 3 -6.29 6.76 9.29
CA ASP A 3 -6.05 5.32 9.13
C ASP A 3 -4.74 5.12 8.37
N THR A 4 -3.75 4.51 9.01
CA THR A 4 -2.37 4.42 8.50
C THR A 4 -2.12 3.22 7.60
N HIS A 5 -3.08 2.31 7.44
CA HIS A 5 -2.91 1.11 6.63
C HIS A 5 -4.25 0.67 6.03
N SER A 6 -4.34 0.66 4.71
CA SER A 6 -5.56 0.26 4.01
C SER A 6 -5.30 -0.22 2.58
N HIS A 7 -6.05 -1.24 2.16
CA HIS A 7 -6.08 -1.76 0.80
C HIS A 7 -7.26 -1.18 0.01
N ILE A 8 -7.39 0.15 0.03
CA ILE A 8 -8.55 0.86 -0.51
C ILE A 8 -8.50 1.04 -2.03
N LEU A 9 -7.32 1.03 -2.63
CA LEU A 9 -7.15 1.25 -4.07
C LEU A 9 -7.64 0.04 -4.85
N TYR A 10 -8.64 0.24 -5.71
CA TYR A 10 -9.22 -0.88 -6.45
C TYR A 10 -8.27 -1.41 -7.53
N GLY A 11 -8.15 -2.73 -7.60
CA GLY A 11 -7.39 -3.44 -8.63
C GLY A 11 -5.87 -3.39 -8.46
N MET A 12 -5.37 -2.99 -7.29
CA MET A 12 -3.92 -2.95 -7.00
C MET A 12 -3.41 -4.29 -6.45
N ASP A 13 -4.13 -4.86 -5.50
CA ASP A 13 -3.68 -6.04 -4.74
C ASP A 13 -4.86 -6.95 -4.37
N ASP A 14 -4.75 -7.64 -3.23
CA ASP A 14 -5.75 -8.56 -2.71
C ASP A 14 -6.98 -7.85 -2.10
N GLY A 15 -6.92 -6.53 -1.87
CA GLY A 15 -8.01 -5.72 -1.32
C GLY A 15 -9.17 -5.48 -2.28
N SER A 16 -9.53 -4.20 -2.48
CA SER A 16 -10.69 -3.86 -3.32
C SER A 16 -10.47 -4.28 -4.78
N LYS A 17 -11.43 -5.01 -5.36
CA LYS A 17 -11.35 -5.45 -6.76
C LYS A 17 -12.00 -4.51 -7.76
N ARG A 18 -12.87 -3.61 -7.30
CA ARG A 18 -13.68 -2.71 -8.15
C ARG A 18 -13.94 -1.40 -7.44
N LEU A 19 -14.07 -0.32 -8.22
CA LEU A 19 -14.32 1.02 -7.70
C LEU A 19 -15.52 1.09 -6.73
N SER A 20 -16.61 0.40 -7.02
CA SER A 20 -17.80 0.39 -6.16
C SER A 20 -17.51 -0.11 -4.74
N HIS A 21 -16.62 -1.10 -4.58
CA HIS A 21 -16.22 -1.60 -3.27
C HIS A 21 -15.37 -0.57 -2.53
N SER A 22 -14.39 0.05 -3.22
CA SER A 22 -13.55 1.11 -2.64
C SER A 22 -14.37 2.31 -2.16
N LEU A 23 -15.36 2.74 -2.94
CA LEU A 23 -16.29 3.82 -2.52
C LEU A 23 -17.14 3.38 -1.32
N GLY A 24 -17.51 2.10 -1.24
CA GLY A 24 -18.19 1.51 -0.09
C GLY A 24 -17.32 1.53 1.17
N PHE A 25 -16.03 1.22 1.06
CA PHE A 25 -15.07 1.31 2.16
C PHE A 25 -14.83 2.75 2.59
N ALA A 26 -14.66 3.68 1.65
CA ALA A 26 -14.50 5.11 1.94
C ALA A 26 -15.70 5.68 2.73
N LYS A 27 -16.93 5.30 2.35
CA LYS A 27 -18.14 5.67 3.10
C LYS A 27 -18.16 5.12 4.52
N GLN A 28 -17.68 3.89 4.72
CA GLN A 28 -17.60 3.29 6.05
C GLN A 28 -16.53 3.96 6.91
N ALA A 29 -15.36 4.24 6.35
CA ALA A 29 -14.27 4.96 7.01
C ALA A 29 -14.75 6.35 7.51
N LEU A 30 -15.42 7.12 6.64
CA LEU A 30 -16.01 8.41 7.02
C LEU A 30 -17.04 8.29 8.15
N LYS A 31 -17.91 7.27 8.12
CA LYS A 31 -18.87 7.01 9.20
C LYS A 31 -18.20 6.69 10.54
N GLN A 32 -16.99 6.13 10.51
CA GLN A 32 -16.18 5.86 11.69
C GLN A 32 -15.31 7.05 12.13
N GLY A 33 -15.40 8.20 11.43
CA GLY A 33 -14.64 9.41 11.76
C GLY A 33 -13.22 9.46 11.16
N VAL A 34 -12.90 8.56 10.23
CA VAL A 34 -11.67 8.63 9.42
C VAL A 34 -11.88 9.66 8.31
N HIS A 35 -11.00 10.66 8.26
CA HIS A 35 -11.07 11.74 7.26
C HIS A 35 -9.86 11.74 6.33
N THR A 36 -8.76 11.13 6.78
CA THR A 36 -7.55 10.93 5.99
C THR A 36 -7.08 9.50 6.18
N LEU A 37 -6.68 8.83 5.11
CA LEU A 37 -6.08 7.50 5.19
C LEU A 37 -4.89 7.35 4.25
N PHE A 38 -4.05 6.36 4.55
CA PHE A 38 -2.94 5.97 3.72
C PHE A 38 -3.34 4.73 2.91
N ALA A 39 -3.25 4.84 1.58
CA ALA A 39 -3.36 3.68 0.71
C ALA A 39 -2.03 2.93 0.75
N THR A 40 -2.04 1.71 1.26
CA THR A 40 -0.83 0.89 1.47
C THR A 40 -1.01 -0.48 0.84
N PRO A 41 -1.14 -0.57 -0.49
CA PRO A 41 -1.31 -1.87 -1.13
C PRO A 41 -0.05 -2.74 -0.94
N HIS A 42 -0.21 -4.05 -1.06
CA HIS A 42 0.92 -4.99 -1.03
C HIS A 42 1.90 -4.70 -2.17
N CYS A 43 3.18 -4.58 -1.83
CA CYS A 43 4.27 -4.35 -2.77
C CYS A 43 5.46 -5.25 -2.45
N TYR A 44 6.23 -5.61 -3.49
CA TYR A 44 7.49 -6.37 -3.38
C TYR A 44 7.31 -7.72 -2.69
N ASP A 45 6.18 -8.36 -2.93
CA ASP A 45 5.75 -9.54 -2.20
C ASP A 45 5.89 -10.81 -3.09
N GLY A 46 6.28 -10.64 -4.37
CA GLY A 46 6.42 -11.71 -5.35
C GLY A 46 5.11 -12.17 -6.00
N VAL A 47 3.98 -11.61 -5.58
CA VAL A 47 2.64 -11.80 -6.15
C VAL A 47 2.16 -10.50 -6.81
N TYR A 48 2.31 -9.39 -6.10
CA TYR A 48 1.97 -8.03 -6.46
C TYR A 48 3.26 -7.20 -6.59
N ASN A 49 3.49 -6.72 -7.81
CA ASN A 49 4.57 -5.79 -8.13
C ASN A 49 3.94 -4.43 -8.44
N CYS A 50 3.73 -3.62 -7.42
CA CYS A 50 3.30 -2.23 -7.57
C CYS A 50 4.52 -1.33 -7.46
N THR A 51 4.73 -0.47 -8.45
CA THR A 51 5.77 0.56 -8.36
C THR A 51 5.25 1.78 -7.60
N LYS A 52 6.17 2.61 -7.11
CA LYS A 52 5.85 3.94 -6.57
C LYS A 52 4.97 4.76 -7.53
N ALA A 53 5.28 4.74 -8.83
CA ALA A 53 4.51 5.48 -9.83
C ALA A 53 3.08 4.97 -9.96
N ASP A 54 2.88 3.65 -9.94
CA ASP A 54 1.55 3.03 -10.02
C ASP A 54 0.66 3.46 -8.85
N ILE A 55 1.22 3.47 -7.64
CA ILE A 55 0.49 3.85 -6.44
C ILE A 55 0.10 5.33 -6.47
N LEU A 56 1.02 6.21 -6.86
CA LEU A 56 0.74 7.64 -6.96
C LEU A 56 -0.38 7.92 -7.97
N GLU A 57 -0.34 7.28 -9.14
CA GLU A 57 -1.38 7.42 -10.15
C GLU A 57 -2.72 6.83 -9.70
N ALA A 58 -2.70 5.67 -9.03
CA ALA A 58 -3.90 5.06 -8.46
C ALA A 58 -4.53 5.93 -7.36
N CYS A 59 -3.73 6.55 -6.48
CA CYS A 59 -4.21 7.50 -5.48
C CYS A 59 -4.85 8.73 -6.14
N ARG A 60 -4.21 9.29 -7.18
CA ARG A 60 -4.75 10.42 -7.93
C ARG A 60 -6.10 10.10 -8.59
N ARG A 61 -6.18 8.94 -9.26
CA ARG A 61 -7.41 8.46 -9.89
C ARG A 61 -8.52 8.26 -8.86
N PHE A 62 -8.22 7.57 -7.75
CA PHE A 62 -9.20 7.32 -6.72
C PHE A 62 -9.65 8.60 -5.99
N SER A 63 -8.75 9.57 -5.80
CA SER A 63 -9.11 10.89 -5.26
C SER A 63 -10.11 11.63 -6.16
N HIS A 64 -9.95 11.53 -7.48
CA HIS A 64 -10.94 12.06 -8.43
C HIS A 64 -12.29 11.33 -8.30
N ASP A 65 -12.28 10.01 -8.18
CA ASP A 65 -13.51 9.22 -8.01
C ASP A 65 -14.25 9.54 -6.69
N LEU A 66 -13.49 9.76 -5.60
CA LEU A 66 -14.04 10.20 -4.32
C LEU A 66 -14.70 11.58 -4.42
N SER A 67 -14.04 12.53 -5.10
CA SER A 67 -14.58 13.86 -5.36
C SER A 67 -15.86 13.78 -6.19
N ALA A 68 -15.88 12.97 -7.25
CA ALA A 68 -17.06 12.76 -8.10
C ALA A 68 -18.23 12.13 -7.32
N ALA A 69 -17.92 11.29 -6.32
CA ALA A 69 -18.90 10.66 -5.44
C ALA A 69 -19.31 11.55 -4.24
N GLY A 70 -18.76 12.75 -4.09
CA GLY A 70 -19.03 13.66 -2.97
C GLY A 70 -18.54 13.12 -1.62
N LEU A 71 -17.46 12.34 -1.61
CA LEU A 71 -16.87 11.76 -0.40
C LEU A 71 -15.66 12.57 0.04
N PRO A 72 -15.71 13.33 1.15
CA PRO A 72 -14.61 14.16 1.62
C PRO A 72 -13.57 13.34 2.40
N LEU A 73 -13.03 12.31 1.75
CA LEU A 73 -11.96 11.46 2.29
C LEU A 73 -10.65 11.81 1.58
N GLU A 74 -9.63 12.15 2.34
CA GLU A 74 -8.28 12.35 1.82
C GLU A 74 -7.52 11.02 1.75
N VAL A 75 -6.89 10.75 0.61
CA VAL A 75 -6.10 9.53 0.38
C VAL A 75 -4.65 9.91 0.14
N LEU A 76 -3.79 9.49 1.05
CA LEU A 76 -2.35 9.69 0.98
C LEU A 76 -1.65 8.42 0.45
N PRO A 77 -0.57 8.56 -0.32
CA PRO A 77 0.15 7.41 -0.85
C PRO A 77 0.99 6.72 0.22
N GLY A 78 1.17 5.41 0.08
CA GLY A 78 2.02 4.56 0.89
C GLY A 78 2.15 3.18 0.24
N ALA A 79 2.90 2.28 0.85
CA ALA A 79 3.01 0.90 0.42
C ALA A 79 3.16 0.01 1.65
N GLU A 80 2.50 -1.14 1.66
CA GLU A 80 2.86 -2.23 2.56
C GLU A 80 3.95 -3.06 1.88
N ILE A 81 5.16 -3.01 2.43
CA ILE A 81 6.33 -3.60 1.80
C ILE A 81 6.70 -4.88 2.53
N ARG A 82 6.61 -6.01 1.84
CA ARG A 82 7.05 -7.29 2.38
C ARG A 82 8.58 -7.33 2.48
N VAL A 83 9.10 -7.70 3.65
CA VAL A 83 10.53 -7.96 3.81
C VAL A 83 10.96 -9.10 2.89
N ASN A 84 11.91 -8.81 2.00
CA ASN A 84 12.53 -9.78 1.12
C ASN A 84 14.03 -9.45 0.96
N HIS A 85 14.74 -10.20 0.13
CA HIS A 85 16.18 -10.02 -0.09
C HIS A 85 16.53 -8.83 -1.00
N ASP A 86 15.57 -8.35 -1.79
CA ASP A 86 15.74 -7.26 -2.75
C ASP A 86 15.45 -5.89 -2.13
N LEU A 87 14.87 -5.83 -0.91
CA LEU A 87 14.43 -4.59 -0.27
C LEU A 87 15.52 -3.51 -0.18
N ILE A 88 16.78 -3.91 0.07
CA ILE A 88 17.90 -2.98 0.12
C ILE A 88 18.17 -2.37 -1.25
N GLU A 89 18.11 -3.18 -2.32
CA GLU A 89 18.31 -2.69 -3.68
C GLU A 89 17.18 -1.73 -4.09
N VAL A 90 15.93 -2.04 -3.73
CA VAL A 90 14.78 -1.15 -3.98
C VAL A 90 14.94 0.17 -3.21
N PHE A 91 15.48 0.13 -1.99
CA PHE A 91 15.80 1.34 -1.22
C PHE A 91 16.87 2.19 -1.93
N ASP A 92 17.99 1.58 -2.32
CA ASP A 92 19.10 2.27 -2.97
C ASP A 92 18.71 2.88 -4.32
N ASN A 93 17.79 2.24 -5.04
CA ASN A 93 17.24 2.75 -6.31
C ASN A 93 16.20 3.87 -6.13
N GLY A 94 15.77 4.16 -4.91
CA GLY A 94 14.78 5.21 -4.62
C GLY A 94 13.33 4.86 -4.97
N ASP A 95 13.08 3.57 -5.21
CA ASP A 95 11.77 3.07 -5.64
C ASP A 95 10.83 2.72 -4.48
N LEU A 96 11.32 2.75 -3.23
CA LEU A 96 10.46 2.58 -2.06
C LEU A 96 9.54 3.77 -1.83
N LEU A 97 8.30 3.46 -1.49
CA LEU A 97 7.27 4.44 -1.15
C LEU A 97 7.00 4.44 0.35
N THR A 98 7.56 5.42 1.06
CA THR A 98 7.22 5.70 2.46
C THR A 98 5.78 6.20 2.59
N LEU A 99 5.21 6.14 3.79
CA LEU A 99 3.94 6.78 4.10
C LEU A 99 3.99 8.29 3.78
N ASN A 100 3.01 8.75 3.01
CA ASN A 100 2.92 10.09 2.42
C ASN A 100 4.12 10.52 1.54
N ASN A 101 4.95 9.56 1.09
CA ASN A 101 6.18 9.83 0.33
C ASN A 101 7.11 10.88 0.99
N ALA A 102 7.10 10.96 2.33
CA ALA A 102 7.80 11.98 3.10
C ALA A 102 9.20 11.54 3.58
N GLY A 103 9.61 10.29 3.31
CA GLY A 103 10.94 9.78 3.69
C GLY A 103 11.09 9.40 5.17
N ALA A 104 10.03 9.49 5.97
CA ALA A 104 10.12 9.31 7.43
C ALA A 104 9.69 7.91 7.93
N TYR A 105 8.67 7.31 7.33
CA TYR A 105 8.05 6.08 7.83
C TYR A 105 7.80 5.07 6.72
N LEU A 106 8.24 3.84 6.93
CA LEU A 106 8.00 2.71 6.04
C LEU A 106 7.06 1.74 6.73
N LEU A 107 6.05 1.24 6.02
CA LEU A 107 5.21 0.14 6.52
C LEU A 107 5.79 -1.18 6.01
N ILE A 108 6.09 -2.08 6.95
CA ILE A 108 6.75 -3.35 6.68
C ILE A 108 5.83 -4.51 7.05
N GLU A 109 5.70 -5.47 6.13
CA GLU A 109 5.05 -6.76 6.35
C GLU A 109 6.11 -7.87 6.48
N LEU A 110 6.00 -8.68 7.54
CA LEU A 110 6.84 -9.87 7.69
C LEU A 110 6.23 -11.06 6.95
N PRO A 111 7.03 -11.90 6.29
CA PRO A 111 6.53 -13.11 5.64
C PRO A 111 5.89 -14.05 6.67
N LEU A 112 4.68 -14.57 6.36
CA LEU A 112 3.97 -15.53 7.22
C LEU A 112 4.80 -16.81 7.46
N HIS A 113 5.54 -17.23 6.44
CA HIS A 113 6.50 -18.32 6.52
C HIS A 113 7.80 -17.92 5.83
N LEU A 114 8.92 -18.00 6.56
CA LEU A 114 10.26 -17.79 6.03
C LEU A 114 11.10 -19.05 6.24
N TYR A 115 11.52 -19.68 5.15
CA TYR A 115 12.40 -20.84 5.18
C TYR A 115 13.76 -20.46 4.60
N LEU A 116 14.79 -20.46 5.42
CA LEU A 116 16.17 -20.23 4.98
C LEU A 116 16.85 -21.58 4.73
N ARG A 117 17.24 -21.83 3.49
CA ARG A 117 18.03 -23.02 3.15
C ARG A 117 19.48 -22.79 3.58
N LEU A 118 19.88 -23.39 4.69
CA LEU A 118 21.28 -23.39 5.12
C LEU A 118 22.10 -24.29 4.20
N LYS A 119 23.18 -23.77 3.64
CA LYS A 119 24.27 -24.61 3.12
C LYS A 119 25.15 -24.98 4.30
N LEU A 120 24.90 -26.15 4.90
CA LEU A 120 25.84 -26.71 5.86
C LEU A 120 27.17 -26.93 5.13
N LYS A 121 28.25 -26.32 5.64
CA LYS A 121 29.60 -26.67 5.19
C LYS A 121 29.83 -28.12 5.61
N ASN A 122 29.98 -29.02 4.64
CA ASN A 122 30.46 -30.37 4.90
C ASN A 122 31.86 -30.22 5.53
N TYR A 123 32.00 -30.64 6.78
CA TYR A 123 33.30 -30.86 7.42
C TYR A 123 33.78 -32.27 7.10
#